data_AF-A0AAD3R4W3-F1
#
_entry.id   AF-A0AAD3R4W3-F1
#
_cell.length_a   1.000
_cell.length_b   1.000
_cell.length_c   1.000
_cell.angle_alpha   90.00
_cell.angle_beta   90.00
_cell.angle_gamma   90.00
#
_symmetry.space_group_name_H-M   'P 1'
#
loop_
_entity.id
_entity.type
_entity.pdbx_description
1 polymer ?
#
loop_
_entity_poly.entity_id
_entity_poly.type
_entity_poly.pdbx_seq_one_letter_code
_entity_poly.pdbx_strand_id
1 'polypeptide(L)'
;MMFDLTMFNEGFRMNASSWPMFLLRTLSGAEMAPASAFKKEPSSPAKNYFQPGMKLEAVDRKNPYLICPATVGEVRGQEIFVMFDGWRGAFDYWCPFDSRDIFPVGWCALTKHSLQPPGNFSLKLGPTALRSSGSQT
;
A
#
# COMPACT_ATOMS: atom_id res chain seq x y z
N MET A 1 16.59 6.53 17.16
CA MET A 1 16.06 5.18 16.91
C MET A 1 16.17 4.41 18.20
N MET A 2 15.09 4.39 18.98
CA MET A 2 15.00 3.54 20.17
C MET A 2 14.33 2.26 19.69
N PHE A 3 15.06 1.14 19.66
CA PHE A 3 14.45 -0.15 19.36
C PHE A 3 13.63 -0.54 20.59
N ASP A 4 12.31 -0.45 20.45
CA ASP A 4 11.36 -0.89 21.45
C ASP A 4 11.48 -2.42 21.62
N LEU A 5 11.68 -2.85 22.87
CA LEU A 5 11.86 -4.23 23.31
C LEU A 5 10.57 -5.09 23.16
N THR A 6 9.47 -4.52 22.68
CA THR A 6 8.21 -5.25 22.45
C THR A 6 8.21 -6.12 21.18
N MET A 7 9.18 -5.99 20.28
CA MET A 7 9.26 -6.77 19.02
C MET A 7 9.72 -8.24 19.18
N PHE A 8 9.86 -8.75 20.40
CA PHE A 8 10.37 -10.11 20.63
C PHE A 8 9.44 -11.25 20.20
N ASN A 9 8.17 -10.98 19.83
CA ASN A 9 7.16 -12.04 19.69
C ASN A 9 6.64 -12.31 18.25
N GLU A 10 7.23 -11.68 17.22
CA GLU A 10 6.74 -11.75 15.82
C GLU A 10 7.67 -12.58 14.90
N GLY A 11 8.15 -13.74 15.37
CA GLY A 11 8.82 -14.72 14.49
C GLY A 11 10.36 -14.83 14.59
N PHE A 12 10.97 -14.31 15.66
CA PHE A 12 12.38 -14.62 15.96
C PHE A 12 12.53 -16.10 16.32
N ARG A 13 13.36 -16.84 15.58
CA ARG A 13 13.44 -18.31 15.66
C ARG A 13 14.35 -18.86 16.75
N MET A 14 14.98 -18.00 17.55
CA MET A 14 15.89 -18.40 18.62
C MET A 14 15.31 -18.01 19.98
N ASN A 15 15.90 -18.53 21.06
CA ASN A 15 15.55 -18.07 22.40
C ASN A 15 15.86 -16.57 22.57
N ALA A 16 15.09 -15.89 23.41
CA ALA A 16 15.24 -14.46 23.63
C ALA A 16 16.64 -14.09 24.19
N SER A 17 17.25 -15.00 24.98
CA SER A 17 18.59 -14.80 25.54
C SER A 17 19.70 -14.78 24.48
N SER A 18 19.47 -15.30 23.27
CA SER A 18 20.42 -15.23 22.15
C SER A 18 20.37 -13.89 21.39
N TRP A 19 19.39 -13.02 21.67
CA TRP A 19 19.19 -11.77 20.93
C TRP A 19 20.42 -10.83 20.91
N PRO A 20 21.14 -10.60 22.02
CA PRO A 20 22.30 -9.72 22.00
C PRO A 20 23.39 -10.21 21.03
N MET A 21 23.64 -11.53 21.02
CA MET A 21 24.63 -12.13 20.12
C MET A 21 24.14 -12.17 18.67
N PHE A 22 22.84 -12.39 18.46
CA PHE A 22 22.24 -12.31 17.14
C PHE A 22 22.38 -10.91 16.52
N LEU A 23 22.08 -9.86 17.28
CA LEU A 23 22.25 -8.46 16.85
C LEU A 23 23.71 -8.15 16.54
N LEU A 24 24.63 -8.49 17.45
CA LEU A 24 26.06 -8.26 17.25
C LEU A 24 26.56 -8.91 15.96
N ARG A 25 26.19 -10.18 15.73
CA ARG A 25 26.59 -10.91 14.51
C ARG A 25 25.97 -10.31 13.25
N THR A 26 24.71 -9.89 13.32
CA THR A 26 23.97 -9.35 12.15
C THR A 26 24.45 -7.95 11.77
N LEU A 27 24.79 -7.12 12.74
CA LEU A 27 25.22 -5.73 12.50
C LEU A 27 26.71 -5.60 12.22
N SER A 28 27.55 -6.55 12.64
CA SER A 28 28.99 -6.52 12.39
C SER A 28 29.27 -6.65 10.88
N GLY A 29 29.81 -5.59 10.28
CA GLY A 29 30.10 -5.52 8.85
C GLY A 29 28.89 -5.27 7.96
N ALA A 30 27.71 -5.02 8.53
CA ALA A 30 26.51 -4.68 7.76
C ALA A 30 26.61 -3.25 7.19
N GLU A 31 26.13 -3.08 5.97
CA GLU A 31 25.93 -1.75 5.39
C GLU A 31 24.60 -1.17 5.89
N MET A 32 24.69 -0.07 6.61
CA MET A 32 23.51 0.63 7.13
C MET A 32 22.99 1.61 6.08
N ALA A 33 21.66 1.64 5.90
CA ALA A 33 21.04 2.66 5.06
C ALA A 33 21.43 4.06 5.55
N PRO A 34 21.97 4.94 4.68
CA PRO A 34 22.38 6.26 5.09
C PRO A 34 21.18 7.12 5.49
N ALA A 35 21.36 8.08 6.38
CA ALA A 35 20.28 8.97 6.82
C ALA A 35 19.61 9.72 5.65
N SER A 36 20.36 9.99 4.57
CA SER A 36 19.86 10.61 3.34
C SER A 36 18.88 9.74 2.55
N ALA A 37 18.83 8.43 2.79
CA ALA A 37 17.85 7.54 2.16
C ALA A 37 16.42 7.73 2.73
N PHE A 38 16.30 8.34 3.92
CA PHE A 38 15.03 8.52 4.61
C PHE A 38 14.43 9.89 4.25
N LYS A 39 13.27 9.87 3.59
CA LYS A 39 12.51 11.08 3.29
C LYS A 39 11.83 11.60 4.56
N LYS A 40 11.69 12.92 4.68
CA LYS A 40 10.90 13.53 5.76
C LYS A 40 9.44 13.08 5.65
N GLU A 41 8.81 12.90 6.80
CA GLU A 41 7.38 12.60 6.88
C GLU A 41 6.58 13.77 6.29
N PRO A 42 5.61 13.51 5.39
CA PRO A 42 4.74 14.55 4.88
C PRO A 42 3.75 14.98 5.96
N SER A 43 3.34 16.26 5.93
CA SER A 43 2.35 16.79 6.87
C SER A 43 0.99 16.13 6.69
N SER A 44 0.38 15.67 7.78
CA SER A 44 -1.01 15.21 7.76
C SER A 44 -1.99 16.35 7.44
N PRO A 45 -3.09 16.07 6.72
CA PRO A 45 -4.14 17.06 6.51
C PRO A 45 -4.80 17.46 7.85
N ALA A 46 -5.22 18.72 7.97
CA ALA A 46 -5.77 19.25 9.23
C ALA A 46 -7.09 18.58 9.68
N LYS A 47 -7.82 17.97 8.74
CA LYS A 47 -9.08 17.24 8.98
C LYS A 47 -9.37 16.33 7.79
N ASN A 48 -10.37 15.47 7.94
CA ASN A 48 -10.88 14.63 6.87
C ASN A 48 -11.62 15.49 5.80
N TYR A 49 -11.14 15.44 4.56
CA TYR A 49 -11.74 16.13 3.41
C TYR A 49 -12.41 15.19 2.41
N PHE A 50 -12.40 13.88 2.66
CA PHE A 50 -13.04 12.91 1.78
C PHE A 50 -14.56 13.01 1.81
N GLN A 51 -15.17 12.63 0.70
CA GLN A 51 -16.62 12.48 0.56
C GLN A 51 -16.93 11.13 -0.10
N PRO A 52 -18.07 10.49 0.23
CA PRO A 52 -18.54 9.32 -0.50
C PRO A 52 -18.59 9.56 -2.01
N GLY A 53 -18.15 8.58 -2.79
CA GLY A 53 -18.05 8.64 -4.25
C GLY A 53 -16.72 9.16 -4.79
N MET A 54 -15.84 9.74 -3.96
CA MET A 54 -14.50 10.16 -4.41
C MET A 54 -13.65 8.95 -4.80
N LYS A 55 -12.84 9.09 -5.85
CA LYS A 55 -11.91 8.06 -6.33
C LYS A 55 -10.50 8.27 -5.80
N LEU A 56 -9.80 7.18 -5.54
CA LEU A 56 -8.44 7.15 -5.05
C LEU A 56 -7.70 5.89 -5.53
N GLU A 57 -6.40 5.83 -5.27
CA GLU A 57 -5.59 4.62 -5.38
C GLU A 57 -5.31 4.10 -3.96
N ALA A 58 -5.45 2.80 -3.71
CA ALA A 58 -5.32 2.22 -2.37
C ALA A 58 -4.56 0.88 -2.38
N VAL A 59 -3.82 0.61 -1.31
CA VAL A 59 -3.13 -0.67 -1.11
C VAL A 59 -4.14 -1.76 -0.75
N ASP A 60 -4.09 -2.91 -1.44
CA ASP A 60 -4.82 -4.09 -0.98
C ASP A 60 -4.10 -4.68 0.24
N ARG A 61 -4.69 -4.55 1.44
CA ARG A 61 -4.09 -5.07 2.69
C ARG A 61 -3.89 -6.59 2.71
N LYS A 62 -4.64 -7.34 1.88
CA LYS A 62 -4.44 -8.79 1.74
C LYS A 62 -3.29 -9.12 0.78
N ASN A 63 -2.98 -8.20 -0.12
CA ASN A 63 -1.92 -8.32 -1.12
C ASN A 63 -1.11 -7.01 -1.15
N PRO A 64 -0.28 -6.71 -0.12
CA PRO A 64 0.28 -5.38 0.11
C PRO A 64 1.24 -4.87 -0.99
N TYR A 65 1.58 -5.72 -1.96
CA TYR A 65 2.32 -5.35 -3.17
C TYR A 65 1.44 -4.72 -4.26
N LEU A 66 0.11 -4.74 -4.09
CA LEU A 66 -0.85 -4.26 -5.08
C LEU A 66 -1.44 -2.92 -4.65
N ILE A 67 -1.41 -1.95 -5.57
CA ILE A 67 -2.16 -0.70 -5.48
C ILE A 67 -3.27 -0.77 -6.53
N CYS A 68 -4.51 -0.52 -6.11
CA CYS A 68 -5.70 -0.72 -6.92
C CYS A 68 -6.57 0.56 -6.95
N PRO A 69 -7.36 0.77 -8.01
CA PRO A 69 -8.37 1.81 -8.04
C PRO A 69 -9.47 1.51 -7.01
N ALA A 70 -9.82 2.52 -6.24
CA ALA A 70 -10.82 2.42 -5.21
C ALA A 70 -11.73 3.66 -5.17
N THR A 71 -12.87 3.50 -4.52
CA THR A 71 -13.86 4.54 -4.30
C THR A 71 -14.14 4.64 -2.79
N VAL A 72 -14.24 5.86 -2.26
CA VAL A 72 -14.72 6.11 -0.90
C VAL A 72 -16.20 5.75 -0.84
N GLY A 73 -16.55 4.69 -0.12
CA GLY A 73 -17.94 4.28 0.05
C GLY A 73 -18.68 5.07 1.12
N GLU A 74 -18.01 5.36 2.24
CA GLU A 74 -18.58 6.04 3.39
C GLU A 74 -17.50 6.83 4.14
N VAL A 75 -17.90 7.84 4.90
CA VAL A 75 -17.01 8.65 5.76
C VAL A 75 -17.60 8.71 7.16
N ARG A 76 -16.79 8.38 8.18
CA ARG A 76 -17.18 8.42 9.60
C ARG A 76 -16.12 9.14 10.42
N GLY A 77 -16.33 10.44 10.65
CA GLY A 77 -15.38 11.27 11.39
C GLY A 77 -14.00 11.26 10.74
N GLN A 78 -13.03 10.64 11.41
CA GLN A 78 -11.65 10.52 10.92
C GLN A 78 -11.38 9.29 10.06
N GLU A 79 -12.38 8.44 9.83
CA GLU A 79 -12.23 7.23 9.02
C GLU A 79 -12.98 7.34 7.69
N ILE A 80 -12.44 6.65 6.68
CA ILE A 80 -13.06 6.45 5.38
C ILE A 80 -13.20 4.96 5.10
N PHE A 81 -14.27 4.58 4.41
CA PHE A 81 -14.46 3.23 3.92
C PHE A 81 -13.98 3.13 2.48
N VAL A 82 -12.91 2.36 2.25
CA VAL A 82 -12.30 2.16 0.93
C VAL A 82 -12.91 0.93 0.28
N MET A 83 -13.53 1.10 -0.89
CA MET A 83 -14.10 0.02 -1.69
C MET A 83 -13.33 -0.16 -2.99
N PHE A 84 -12.91 -1.38 -3.32
CA PHE A 84 -12.11 -1.63 -4.53
C PHE A 84 -12.98 -1.77 -5.78
N ASP A 85 -12.67 -0.99 -6.82
CA ASP A 85 -13.49 -0.91 -8.03
C ASP A 85 -13.50 -2.26 -8.77
N GLY A 86 -14.69 -2.81 -8.99
CA GLY A 86 -14.89 -4.07 -9.72
C GLY A 86 -14.69 -5.35 -8.89
N TRP A 87 -14.50 -5.24 -7.57
CA TRP A 87 -14.39 -6.36 -6.65
C TRP A 87 -15.63 -6.48 -5.75
N ARG A 88 -15.92 -7.68 -5.22
CA ARG A 88 -17.14 -7.96 -4.43
C ARG A 88 -17.02 -7.59 -2.95
N GLY A 89 -16.24 -6.56 -2.63
CA GLY A 89 -16.07 -6.03 -1.27
C GLY A 89 -15.22 -6.87 -0.30
N ALA A 90 -14.73 -8.05 -0.70
CA ALA A 90 -13.89 -8.90 0.15
C ALA A 90 -12.53 -8.28 0.52
N PHE A 91 -12.15 -7.19 -0.13
CA PHE A 91 -10.89 -6.47 0.08
C PHE A 91 -11.11 -5.10 0.74
N ASP A 92 -12.37 -4.68 0.89
CA ASP A 92 -12.73 -3.35 1.38
C ASP A 92 -12.34 -3.21 2.86
N TYR A 93 -11.99 -1.99 3.28
CA TYR A 93 -11.60 -1.73 4.65
C TYR A 93 -11.89 -0.30 5.10
N TRP A 94 -12.03 -0.14 6.41
CA TRP A 94 -11.97 1.16 7.06
C TRP A 94 -10.51 1.55 7.34
N CYS A 95 -10.19 2.82 7.11
CA CYS A 95 -8.90 3.39 7.50
C CYS A 95 -9.03 4.86 7.91
N PRO A 96 -8.06 5.38 8.69
CA PRO A 96 -7.92 6.81 8.90
C PRO A 96 -7.76 7.59 7.59
N PHE A 97 -8.25 8.82 7.54
CA PHE A 97 -8.18 9.70 6.36
C PHE A 97 -6.76 10.09 5.96
N ASP A 98 -5.79 9.96 6.87
CA ASP A 98 -4.37 10.25 6.66
C ASP A 98 -3.52 8.97 6.54
N SER A 99 -4.16 7.83 6.28
CA SER A 99 -3.49 6.56 6.05
C SER A 99 -2.41 6.66 4.97
N ARG A 100 -1.28 6.00 5.19
CA ARG A 100 -0.17 5.88 4.23
C ARG A 100 -0.46 4.93 3.06
N ASP A 101 -1.58 4.22 3.14
CA ASP A 101 -2.00 3.19 2.18
C ASP A 101 -3.05 3.69 1.17
N ILE A 102 -3.35 5.00 1.21
CA ILE A 102 -4.25 5.65 0.26
C ILE A 102 -3.53 6.81 -0.42
N PHE A 103 -3.79 6.98 -1.70
CA PHE A 103 -3.09 7.92 -2.56
C PHE A 103 -4.07 8.66 -3.48
N PRO A 104 -3.75 9.91 -3.87
CA PRO A 104 -4.54 10.60 -4.89
C PRO A 104 -4.46 9.88 -6.24
N VAL A 105 -5.48 10.05 -7.07
CA VAL A 105 -5.48 9.53 -8.44
C VAL A 105 -4.26 10.05 -9.21
N GLY A 106 -3.52 9.15 -9.86
CA GLY A 106 -2.29 9.44 -10.61
C GLY A 106 -1.00 9.22 -9.83
N TRP A 107 -1.07 8.83 -8.55
CA TRP A 107 0.11 8.65 -7.71
C TRP A 107 1.03 7.52 -8.21
N CYS A 108 0.46 6.37 -8.57
CA CYS A 108 1.21 5.25 -9.16
C CYS A 108 1.96 5.69 -10.43
N ALA A 109 1.31 6.45 -11.32
CA ALA A 109 1.95 6.95 -12.53
C ALA A 109 3.12 7.89 -12.22
N LEU A 110 2.94 8.81 -11.26
CA LEU A 110 3.98 9.76 -10.85
C LEU A 110 5.19 9.06 -10.21
N THR A 111 4.93 8.04 -9.40
CA THR A 111 5.97 7.34 -8.62
C THR A 111 6.50 6.09 -9.31
N LYS A 112 6.00 5.77 -10.52
CA LYS A 112 6.36 4.61 -11.33
C LYS A 112 6.02 3.26 -10.68
N HIS A 113 4.93 3.22 -9.91
CA HIS A 113 4.32 1.99 -9.42
C HIS A 113 3.23 1.49 -10.38
N SER A 114 2.99 0.18 -10.37
CA SER A 114 1.95 -0.44 -11.18
C SER A 114 0.58 -0.31 -10.53
N LEU A 115 -0.34 0.38 -11.19
CA LEU A 115 -1.75 0.41 -10.81
C LEU A 115 -2.49 -0.79 -11.41
N GLN A 116 -3.18 -1.56 -10.56
CA GLN A 116 -4.00 -2.69 -11.03
C GLN A 116 -5.23 -2.20 -11.79
N PRO A 117 -5.72 -2.93 -12.81
CA PRO A 117 -7.01 -2.63 -13.41
C PRO A 117 -8.16 -2.95 -12.43
N PRO A 118 -9.36 -2.36 -12.61
CA PRO A 118 -10.55 -2.77 -11.87
C PRO A 118 -10.83 -4.28 -12.05
N GLY A 119 -11.40 -4.93 -11.03
CA GLY A 119 -11.59 -6.40 -11.02
C GLY A 119 -12.46 -6.95 -12.16
N ASN A 120 -13.29 -6.11 -12.79
CA ASN A 120 -14.14 -6.47 -13.92
C ASN A 120 -13.63 -5.97 -15.28
N PHE A 121 -12.40 -5.48 -15.36
CA PHE A 121 -11.85 -4.90 -16.59
C PHE A 121 -11.78 -5.91 -17.75
N SER A 122 -11.42 -7.17 -17.46
CA SER A 122 -11.36 -8.25 -18.45
C SER A 122 -12.74 -8.66 -19.01
N LEU A 123 -13.83 -8.42 -18.26
CA LEU A 123 -15.19 -8.65 -18.75
C LEU A 123 -15.66 -7.55 -19.71
N LYS A 124 -15.03 -6.37 -19.68
CA LYS A 124 -15.35 -5.22 -20.54
C LYS A 124 -14.57 -5.23 -21.86
N LEU A 125 -13.35 -5.77 -21.87
CA LEU A 125 -12.66 -6.13 -23.11
C LEU A 125 -13.22 -7.45 -23.63
N GLY A 126 -14.29 -7.39 -24.42
CA GLY A 126 -14.73 -8.55 -25.19
C GLY A 126 -13.62 -9.09 -26.11
N PRO A 127 -13.80 -10.28 -26.73
CA PRO A 127 -12.77 -10.97 -27.53
C PRO A 127 -12.14 -10.17 -28.67
N THR A 128 -12.69 -9.01 -29.02
CA THR A 128 -12.28 -8.17 -30.15
C THR A 128 -11.05 -7.29 -29.90
N ALA A 129 -10.62 -7.09 -28.65
CA ALA A 129 -9.54 -6.15 -28.34
C ALA A 129 -8.10 -6.73 -28.40
N LEU A 130 -7.95 -8.05 -28.60
CA LEU A 130 -6.64 -8.73 -28.58
C LEU A 130 -5.96 -8.87 -29.96
N ARG A 131 -6.45 -8.21 -31.02
CA ARG A 131 -5.98 -8.48 -32.40
C ARG A 131 -5.23 -7.37 -33.13
N SER A 132 -4.83 -6.25 -32.51
CA SER A 132 -4.16 -5.16 -33.26
C SER A 132 -2.69 -4.88 -32.95
N SER A 133 -1.98 -5.67 -32.14
CA SER A 133 -0.51 -5.57 -32.07
C SER A 133 0.16 -6.71 -32.83
N GLY A 134 0.07 -6.66 -34.16
CA GLY A 134 0.77 -7.57 -35.05
C GLY A 134 1.22 -6.86 -36.32
N SER A 135 2.54 -6.67 -36.42
CA SER A 135 3.32 -6.39 -37.64
C SER A 135 3.34 -4.97 -38.20
N GLN A 136 4.48 -4.30 -38.00
CA GLN A 136 5.22 -3.61 -39.07
C GLN A 136 6.68 -3.46 -38.65
N THR A 137 7.52 -4.37 -39.14
CA THR A 137 8.93 -4.14 -39.51
C THR A 137 9.04 -4.44 -40.99
#